data_AF-A0A7S1UKC8-F1
#
_entry.id   AF-A0A7S1UKC8-F1
#
_cell.length_a   1.000
_cell.length_b   1.000
_cell.length_c   1.000
_cell.angle_alpha   90.00
_cell.angle_beta   90.00
_cell.angle_gamma   90.00
#
_symmetry.space_group_name_H-M   'P 1'
#
loop_
_entity.id
_entity.type
_entity.pdbx_description
1 polymer ?
#
loop_
_entity_poly.entity_id
_entity_poly.type
_entity_poly.pdbx_seq_one_letter_code
_entity_poly.pdbx_strand_id
1 'polypeptide(L)'
;GRRSDAAALMQLAIEKVRSNAALGAAAKKSLMGLLKSSMVAVVSEAQYRPAGLVGQALGHFGLGLQYYTHFTSPIRRYADVLVHRQLLAALAAADGALVNPNAKPKPKPKRVVPEAELLG
;
A
#
# COMPACT_ATOMS: atom_id res chain seq x y z
N GLY A 1 38.66 -24.94 -42.87
CA GLY A 1 38.49 -26.31 -42.39
C GLY A 1 37.02 -26.56 -42.19
N ARG A 2 36.37 -27.40 -43.00
CA ARG A 2 34.90 -27.51 -43.11
C ARG A 2 34.14 -27.85 -41.81
N ARG A 3 34.86 -28.21 -40.74
CA ARG A 3 34.33 -28.46 -39.40
C ARG A 3 34.11 -27.17 -38.57
N SER A 4 34.82 -26.08 -38.83
CA SER A 4 34.62 -24.80 -38.13
C SER A 4 33.31 -24.10 -38.55
N ASP A 5 32.94 -24.25 -39.82
CA ASP A 5 31.84 -23.50 -40.42
C ASP A 5 30.49 -24.07 -39.99
N ALA A 6 30.40 -25.40 -39.80
CA ALA A 6 29.21 -26.06 -39.27
C ALA A 6 28.93 -25.67 -37.81
N ALA A 7 29.98 -25.51 -36.99
CA ALA A 7 29.82 -25.07 -35.60
C ALA A 7 29.33 -23.61 -35.52
N ALA A 8 29.86 -22.73 -36.39
CA ALA A 8 29.40 -21.34 -36.49
C ALA A 8 27.93 -21.24 -36.94
N LEU A 9 27.51 -22.04 -37.92
CA LEU A 9 26.12 -22.11 -38.36
C LEU A 9 25.18 -22.64 -37.26
N MET A 10 25.62 -23.63 -36.49
CA MET A 10 24.84 -24.15 -35.37
C MET A 10 24.72 -23.13 -34.23
N GLN A 11 25.78 -22.37 -33.93
CA GLN A 11 25.73 -21.29 -32.94
C GLN A 11 24.79 -20.17 -33.38
N LEU A 12 24.85 -19.75 -34.65
CA LEU A 12 23.94 -18.75 -35.21
C LEU A 12 22.47 -19.21 -35.15
N ALA A 13 22.22 -20.50 -35.43
CA ALA A 13 20.88 -21.06 -35.32
C ALA A 13 20.37 -21.07 -33.87
N ILE A 14 21.22 -21.43 -32.90
CA ILE A 14 20.90 -21.38 -31.47
C ILE A 14 20.60 -19.95 -31.03
N GLU A 15 21.41 -18.97 -31.46
CA GLU A 15 21.21 -17.56 -31.14
C GLU A 15 19.90 -17.02 -31.73
N LYS A 16 19.55 -17.43 -32.96
CA LYS A 16 18.30 -17.07 -33.61
C LYS A 16 17.06 -17.72 -32.97
N VAL A 17 17.19 -18.95 -32.47
CA VAL A 17 16.14 -19.61 -31.66
C VAL A 17 15.97 -18.89 -30.31
N ARG A 18 17.07 -18.52 -29.65
CA ARG A 18 17.04 -17.76 -28.39
C ARG A 18 16.45 -16.37 -28.56
N SER A 19 16.78 -15.65 -29.64
CA SER A 19 16.23 -14.33 -29.91
C SER A 19 14.73 -14.37 -30.20
N ASN A 20 14.25 -15.35 -30.96
CA ASN A 20 12.82 -15.56 -31.19
C ASN A 20 12.05 -15.91 -29.90
N ALA A 21 12.63 -16.74 -29.03
CA ALA A 21 12.05 -17.04 -27.73
C ALA A 21 11.98 -15.79 -26.82
N ALA A 22 13.04 -14.98 -26.81
CA ALA A 22 13.08 -13.72 -26.06
C ALA A 22 12.08 -12.68 -26.59
N LEU A 23 11.92 -12.58 -27.92
CA LEU A 23 10.89 -11.75 -28.57
C LEU A 23 9.49 -12.17 -28.13
N GLY A 24 9.21 -13.48 -28.08
CA GLY A 24 7.94 -14.01 -27.56
C GLY A 24 7.69 -13.65 -26.09
N ALA A 25 8.72 -13.73 -25.25
CA ALA A 25 8.63 -13.35 -23.84
C ALA A 25 8.42 -11.83 -23.65
N ALA A 26 9.10 -11.00 -24.45
CA ALA A 26 8.95 -9.54 -24.44
C ALA A 26 7.54 -9.11 -24.91
N ALA A 27 7.04 -9.74 -25.99
CA ALA A 27 5.68 -9.51 -26.48
C ALA A 27 4.63 -9.88 -25.42
N LYS A 28 4.79 -11.03 -24.76
CA LYS A 28 3.92 -11.46 -23.64
C LYS A 28 3.97 -10.47 -22.48
N LYS A 29 5.15 -9.97 -22.10
CA LYS A 29 5.31 -8.97 -21.04
C LYS A 29 4.59 -7.67 -21.36
N SER A 30 4.72 -7.18 -22.60
CA SER A 30 4.03 -5.97 -23.09
C SER A 30 2.50 -6.15 -23.06
N LEU A 31 2.01 -7.26 -23.61
CA LEU A 31 0.58 -7.58 -23.63
C LEU A 31 -0.01 -7.68 -22.21
N MET A 32 0.68 -8.36 -21.29
CA MET A 32 0.25 -8.45 -19.89
C MET A 32 0.26 -7.08 -19.20
N GLY A 33 1.22 -6.20 -19.54
CA GLY A 33 1.26 -4.83 -19.05
C GLY A 33 0.02 -4.04 -19.46
N LEU A 34 -0.33 -4.10 -20.76
CA LEU A 34 -1.52 -3.45 -21.30
C LEU A 34 -2.81 -4.01 -20.69
N LEU A 35 -2.93 -5.33 -20.59
CA LEU A 35 -4.10 -5.97 -19.96
C LEU A 35 -4.26 -5.55 -18.50
N LYS A 36 -3.16 -5.44 -17.75
CA LYS A 36 -3.18 -4.95 -16.37
C LYS A 36 -3.65 -3.49 -16.29
N SER A 37 -3.15 -2.60 -17.15
CA SER A 37 -3.55 -1.19 -17.12
C SER A 37 -5.01 -1.01 -17.54
N SER A 38 -5.45 -1.71 -18.59
CA SER A 38 -6.85 -1.71 -19.02
C SER A 38 -7.78 -2.26 -17.92
N MET A 39 -7.36 -3.30 -17.18
CA MET A 39 -8.15 -3.85 -16.08
C MET A 39 -8.29 -2.85 -14.91
N VAL A 40 -7.22 -2.14 -14.54
CA VAL A 40 -7.29 -1.13 -13.47
C VAL A 40 -8.19 0.04 -13.90
N ALA A 41 -8.17 0.41 -15.18
CA ALA A 41 -8.97 1.52 -15.70
C ALA A 41 -10.49 1.27 -15.67
N VAL A 42 -10.94 0.01 -15.69
CA VAL A 42 -12.38 -0.32 -15.63
C VAL A 42 -12.91 -0.47 -14.20
N VAL A 43 -12.03 -0.57 -13.20
CA VAL A 43 -12.42 -0.65 -11.79
C VAL A 43 -12.71 0.77 -11.28
N SER A 44 -13.81 0.92 -10.53
CA SER A 44 -14.17 2.20 -9.92
C SER A 44 -13.10 2.67 -8.93
N GLU A 45 -12.90 3.98 -8.85
CA GLU A 45 -11.94 4.58 -7.92
C GLU A 45 -12.32 4.28 -6.46
N ALA A 46 -11.30 4.01 -5.63
CA ALA A 46 -11.49 3.82 -4.21
C ALA A 46 -11.83 5.16 -3.52
N GLN A 47 -12.91 5.18 -2.74
CA GLN A 47 -13.39 6.39 -2.07
C GLN A 47 -13.39 6.22 -0.56
N TYR A 48 -13.09 7.30 0.17
CA TYR A 48 -13.28 7.33 1.61
C TYR A 48 -14.76 7.46 1.92
N ARG A 49 -15.29 6.53 2.74
CA ARG A 49 -16.67 6.56 3.16
C ARG A 49 -16.81 6.28 4.66
N PRO A 50 -17.52 7.14 5.42
CA PRO A 50 -17.87 6.85 6.81
C PRO A 50 -18.75 5.60 6.89
N ALA A 51 -18.44 4.71 7.84
CA ALA A 51 -19.18 3.45 8.02
C ALA A 51 -20.68 3.66 8.32
N GLY A 52 -21.06 4.77 8.95
CA GLY A 52 -22.46 5.04 9.33
C GLY A 52 -23.38 5.50 8.19
N LEU A 53 -22.86 5.74 6.97
CA LEU A 53 -23.66 6.23 5.83
C LEU A 53 -24.16 5.11 4.90
N VAL A 54 -23.83 3.84 5.19
CA VAL A 54 -24.30 2.67 4.43
C VAL A 54 -24.64 1.59 5.43
N GLY A 55 -25.78 0.93 5.25
CA GLY A 55 -26.21 -0.14 6.16
C GLY A 55 -25.28 -1.36 6.17
N GLN A 56 -24.37 -1.50 5.20
CA GLN A 56 -23.43 -2.62 5.09
C GLN A 56 -22.05 -2.15 4.60
N ALA A 57 -21.00 -2.85 5.02
CA ALA A 57 -19.63 -2.60 4.57
C ALA A 57 -19.48 -3.02 3.10
N LEU A 58 -19.03 -2.09 2.25
CA LEU A 58 -18.94 -2.31 0.79
C LEU A 58 -17.71 -3.13 0.36
N GLY A 59 -16.76 -3.37 1.27
CA GLY A 59 -15.49 -4.05 0.95
C GLY A 59 -14.57 -3.21 0.04
N HIS A 60 -13.32 -3.68 -0.10
CA HIS A 60 -12.31 -3.09 -0.98
C HIS A 60 -11.96 -4.08 -2.10
N PHE A 61 -12.58 -3.90 -3.27
CA PHE A 61 -12.45 -4.82 -4.41
C PHE A 61 -10.99 -5.14 -4.78
N GLY A 62 -10.14 -4.11 -4.89
CA GLY A 62 -8.73 -4.29 -5.28
C GLY A 62 -7.85 -5.01 -4.23
N LEU A 63 -8.32 -5.16 -2.99
CA LEU A 63 -7.58 -5.82 -1.90
C LEU A 63 -8.24 -7.11 -1.43
N GLY A 64 -9.49 -7.38 -1.82
CA GLY A 64 -10.25 -8.54 -1.35
C GLY A 64 -10.59 -8.51 0.15
N LEU A 65 -10.68 -7.31 0.75
CA LEU A 65 -10.95 -7.13 2.19
C LEU A 65 -12.36 -6.57 2.42
N GLN A 66 -13.03 -6.99 3.50
CA GLN A 66 -14.35 -6.47 3.87
C GLN A 66 -14.29 -5.09 4.56
N TYR A 67 -13.24 -4.85 5.35
CA TYR A 67 -13.00 -3.58 6.04
C TYR A 67 -11.60 -3.09 5.70
N TYR A 68 -11.49 -1.83 5.29
CA TYR A 68 -10.21 -1.20 5.00
C TYR A 68 -10.27 0.29 5.29
N THR A 69 -9.19 0.82 5.86
CA THR A 69 -8.99 2.26 6.06
C THR A 69 -7.51 2.58 6.03
N HIS A 70 -7.16 3.85 5.77
CA HIS A 70 -5.78 4.31 5.87
C HIS A 70 -5.44 4.76 7.29
N PHE A 71 -4.24 4.41 7.74
CA PHE A 71 -3.76 4.68 9.10
C PHE A 71 -2.27 5.08 9.18
N THR A 72 -1.45 4.62 8.23
CA THR A 72 0.02 4.61 8.35
C THR A 72 0.72 5.92 7.97
N SER A 73 0.03 6.96 7.53
CA SER A 73 0.64 8.22 7.05
C SER A 73 -0.15 9.48 7.47
N PRO A 74 -0.37 9.71 8.77
CA PRO A 74 -1.12 10.88 9.28
C PRO A 74 -0.50 12.23 8.93
N ILE A 75 0.80 12.29 8.63
CA ILE A 75 1.47 13.53 8.21
C ILE A 75 1.01 13.97 6.79
N ARG A 76 0.64 13.01 5.92
CA ARG A 76 0.34 13.28 4.50
C ARG A 76 -1.11 13.01 4.10
N ARG A 77 -1.90 12.38 4.96
CA ARG A 77 -3.31 12.02 4.67
C ARG A 77 -4.20 12.41 5.86
N TYR A 78 -5.15 13.30 5.61
CA TYR A 78 -6.09 13.74 6.65
C TYR A 78 -7.02 12.61 7.12
N ALA A 79 -7.37 11.66 6.23
CA ALA A 79 -8.14 10.48 6.59
C ALA A 79 -7.48 9.68 7.73
N ASP A 80 -6.16 9.47 7.66
CA ASP A 80 -5.40 8.79 8.71
C ASP A 80 -5.48 9.56 10.03
N VAL A 81 -5.39 10.89 10.02
CA VAL A 81 -5.54 11.72 11.24
C VAL A 81 -6.89 11.47 11.92
N LEU A 82 -7.98 11.38 11.14
CA LEU A 82 -9.30 11.07 11.68
C LEU A 82 -9.34 9.67 12.30
N VAL A 83 -8.76 8.67 11.64
CA VAL A 83 -8.70 7.29 12.15
C VAL A 83 -7.87 7.20 13.43
N HIS A 84 -6.72 7.90 13.49
CA HIS A 84 -5.90 7.99 14.71
C HIS A 84 -6.72 8.56 15.89
N ARG A 85 -7.51 9.61 15.65
CA ARG A 85 -8.41 10.19 16.67
C ARG A 85 -9.53 9.23 17.08
N GLN A 86 -10.14 8.55 16.12
CA GLN A 86 -11.21 7.57 16.37
C GLN A 86 -10.69 6.38 17.17
N LEU A 87 -9.50 5.87 16.84
CA LEU A 87 -8.86 4.78 17.56
C LEU A 87 -8.56 5.17 19.00
N LEU A 88 -8.01 6.37 19.22
CA LEU A 88 -7.77 6.88 20.57
C LEU A 88 -9.06 7.00 21.39
N ALA A 89 -10.14 7.51 20.78
CA ALA A 89 -11.44 7.60 21.43
C ALA A 89 -12.02 6.22 21.75
N ALA A 90 -11.87 5.24 20.85
CA ALA A 90 -12.33 3.88 21.05
C ALA A 90 -11.57 3.18 22.19
N LEU A 91 -10.26 3.36 22.28
CA LEU A 91 -9.44 2.83 23.38
C LEU A 91 -9.83 3.48 24.72
N ALA A 92 -9.98 4.81 24.76
CA ALA A 92 -10.41 5.50 25.96
C ALA A 92 -11.81 5.06 26.44
N ALA A 93 -12.73 4.81 25.50
CA ALA A 93 -14.05 4.27 25.80
C ALA A 93 -13.97 2.84 26.35
N ALA A 94 -13.10 1.99 25.79
CA ALA A 94 -12.87 0.63 26.26
C ALA A 94 -12.26 0.60 27.67
N ASP A 95 -11.36 1.55 27.98
CA ASP A 95 -10.72 1.69 29.29
C ASP A 95 -11.64 2.32 30.37
N GLY A 96 -12.92 2.58 30.05
CA GLY A 96 -13.88 3.23 30.95
C GLY A 96 -13.61 4.72 31.19
N ALA A 97 -12.61 5.29 30.51
CA ALA A 97 -12.28 6.70 30.53
C ALA A 97 -13.20 7.45 29.57
N LEU A 98 -14.49 7.48 29.88
CA LEU A 98 -15.40 8.41 29.22
C LEU A 98 -14.95 9.81 29.65
N VAL A 99 -14.14 10.44 28.81
CA VAL A 99 -13.78 11.84 28.92
C VAL A 99 -15.08 12.61 28.83
N ASN A 100 -15.60 12.98 29.99
CA ASN A 100 -16.62 14.00 30.13
C ASN A 100 -16.18 15.19 29.23
N PRO A 101 -17.03 15.70 28.32
CA PRO A 101 -16.66 16.81 27.44
C PRO A 101 -16.26 18.10 28.19
N ASN A 102 -16.52 18.17 29.51
CA ASN A 102 -16.05 19.21 30.44
C ASN A 102 -14.85 18.80 31.32
N ALA A 103 -14.30 17.60 31.16
CA ALA A 103 -13.12 17.18 31.91
C ALA A 103 -11.91 17.99 31.43
N LYS A 104 -11.34 18.78 32.35
CA LYS A 104 -10.09 19.49 32.08
C LYS A 104 -9.03 18.50 31.61
N PRO A 105 -8.25 18.84 30.56
CA PRO A 105 -7.21 17.95 30.08
C PRO A 105 -6.29 17.59 31.24
N LYS A 106 -6.07 16.28 31.47
CA LYS A 106 -5.10 15.83 32.49
C LYS A 106 -3.76 16.52 32.16
N PRO A 107 -3.11 17.16 33.14
CA PRO A 107 -1.85 17.85 32.88
C PRO A 107 -0.88 16.85 32.26
N LYS A 108 -0.32 17.19 31.10
CA LYS A 108 0.73 16.37 30.47
C LYS A 108 1.81 16.13 31.54
N PRO A 109 2.31 14.90 31.71
CA PRO A 109 3.44 14.67 32.60
C PRO A 109 4.56 15.61 32.15
N LYS A 110 5.04 16.47 33.07
CA LYS A 110 6.15 17.36 32.77
C LYS A 110 7.31 16.46 32.35
N ARG A 111 7.84 16.68 31.14
CA ARG A 111 9.08 16.04 30.71
C ARG A 111 10.16 16.51 31.67
N VAL A 112 10.54 15.66 32.63
CA VAL A 112 11.70 15.89 33.48
C VAL A 112 12.90 15.59 32.59
N VAL A 113 13.52 16.62 32.03
CA VAL A 113 14.83 16.49 31.40
C VAL A 113 15.84 16.21 32.52
N PRO A 114 16.60 15.10 32.47
CA PRO A 114 17.67 14.86 33.44
C PRO A 114 18.71 15.98 33.32
N GLU A 115 19.27 16.43 34.45
CA GLU A 115 20.23 17.54 34.53
C GLU A 115 21.48 17.34 33.63
N ALA A 116 21.74 16.11 33.21
CA ALA A 116 22.78 15.75 32.23
C ALA A 116 22.52 16.30 30.81
N GLU A 117 21.27 16.59 30.42
CA GLU A 117 20.95 17.24 29.13
C GLU A 117 21.11 18.79 29.17
N LEU A 118 21.33 19.38 30.34
CA LEU A 118 21.37 20.84 30.54
C LEU A 118 22.78 21.45 30.49
N LEU A 119 23.83 20.62 30.54
CA LEU A 119 25.24 21.06 30.53
C LEU A 119 26.03 20.49 29.33
N GLY A 120 25.35 20.15 28.24
CA GLY A 120 25.96 19.79 26.95
C GLY A 120 25.85 20.91 25.94
#